data_AF-A0A6P6LID2-F1
#
_entry.id   AF-A0A6P6LID2-F1
#
_cell.length_a   1.000
_cell.length_b   1.000
_cell.length_c   1.000
_cell.angle_alpha   90.00
_cell.angle_beta   90.00
_cell.angle_gamma   90.00
#
_symmetry.space_group_name_H-M   'P 1'
#
loop_
_entity.id
_entity.type
_entity.pdbx_description
1 polymer ?
#
loop_
_entity_poly.entity_id
_entity_poly.type
_entity_poly.pdbx_seq_one_letter_code
_entity_poly.pdbx_strand_id
1 'polypeptide(L)'
;MGIPSISIMLHELIKLLYHAHCTDVTVLRIGTSGGIGLKPGTVVVTKQSVDSVFQPRFEQIILGKPVVRSTELDAELAEELFQCGKDLAEFETVIGNTMCTLDFYEGQARLDGAFCSYSEEDKQSYLSEAYAAGVRNIEMESSVFAAMCKLSNLQAAVVCVTLLDRLKGDQLTSSHDILNNYQQRPQVLVGHYIKKKLNAYKKS
;
A
#
# COMPACT_ATOMS: atom_id res chain seq x y z
N MET A 1 9.29 8.86 4.95
CA MET A 1 8.27 7.81 5.18
C MET A 1 7.11 8.44 5.92
N GLY A 2 5.92 7.92 5.71
CA GLY A 2 4.68 8.44 6.28
C GLY A 2 3.92 9.40 5.37
N ILE A 3 2.64 9.53 5.67
CA ILE A 3 1.65 10.41 5.03
C ILE A 3 2.19 11.83 4.74
N PRO A 4 2.81 12.55 5.69
CA PRO A 4 3.27 13.93 5.42
C PRO A 4 4.32 14.00 4.32
N SER A 5 5.23 13.03 4.26
CA SER A 5 6.34 13.01 3.31
C SER A 5 5.85 12.75 1.88
N ILE A 6 4.99 11.74 1.69
CA ILE A 6 4.44 11.43 0.35
C ILE A 6 3.47 12.52 -0.12
N SER A 7 2.73 13.17 0.79
CA SER A 7 1.79 14.24 0.44
C SER A 7 2.49 15.45 -0.20
N ILE A 8 3.66 15.85 0.32
CA ILE A 8 4.48 16.91 -0.29
C ILE A 8 4.87 16.52 -1.71
N MET A 9 5.41 15.31 -1.89
CA MET A 9 5.80 14.79 -3.20
C MET A 9 4.62 14.77 -4.17
N LEU A 10 3.45 14.27 -3.75
CA LEU A 10 2.27 14.19 -4.60
C LEU A 10 1.77 15.57 -5.01
N HIS A 11 1.74 16.55 -4.11
CA HIS A 11 1.34 17.91 -4.45
C HIS A 11 2.22 18.51 -5.56
N GLU A 12 3.53 18.30 -5.49
CA GLU A 12 4.45 18.80 -6.50
C GLU A 12 4.39 17.99 -7.80
N LEU A 13 4.31 16.67 -7.72
CA LEU A 13 4.15 15.78 -8.86
C LEU A 13 2.88 16.10 -9.66
N ILE A 14 1.74 16.26 -8.99
CA ILE A 14 0.45 16.54 -9.63
C ILE A 14 0.49 17.90 -10.34
N LYS A 15 1.07 18.93 -9.70
CA LYS A 15 1.28 20.24 -10.35
C LYS A 15 2.22 20.14 -11.56
N LEU A 16 3.28 19.34 -11.46
CA LEU A 16 4.20 19.12 -12.57
C LEU A 16 3.48 18.49 -13.77
N LEU A 17 2.70 17.42 -13.55
CA LEU A 17 1.91 16.75 -14.59
C LEU A 17 0.91 17.73 -15.23
N TYR A 18 0.26 18.56 -14.41
CA TYR A 18 -0.63 19.61 -14.89
C TYR A 18 0.08 20.62 -15.79
N HIS A 19 1.22 21.17 -15.34
CA HIS A 19 1.99 22.16 -16.11
C HIS A 19 2.63 21.56 -17.37
N ALA A 20 2.92 20.26 -17.39
CA ALA A 20 3.38 19.53 -18.56
C ALA A 20 2.25 19.11 -19.51
N HIS A 21 0.99 19.43 -19.19
CA HIS A 21 -0.19 19.02 -19.96
C HIS A 21 -0.28 17.51 -20.18
N CYS A 22 0.15 16.71 -19.20
CA CYS A 22 0.02 15.26 -19.27
C CYS A 22 -1.47 14.85 -19.23
N THR A 23 -1.82 13.83 -19.98
CA THR A 23 -3.14 13.19 -19.98
C THR A 23 -2.97 11.68 -19.88
N ASP A 24 -4.01 10.97 -19.44
CA ASP A 24 -4.01 9.50 -19.31
C ASP A 24 -2.82 8.97 -18.49
N VAL A 25 -2.63 9.54 -17.29
CA VAL A 25 -1.51 9.19 -16.40
C VAL A 25 -1.97 8.18 -15.36
N THR A 26 -1.34 7.00 -15.37
CA THR A 26 -1.42 6.02 -14.28
C THR A 26 -0.26 6.23 -13.29
N VAL A 27 -0.57 6.31 -11.99
CA VAL A 27 0.42 6.44 -10.91
C VAL A 27 0.43 5.18 -10.05
N LEU A 28 1.61 4.58 -9.87
CA LEU A 28 1.77 3.33 -9.13
C LEU A 28 2.70 3.54 -7.93
N ARG A 29 2.20 3.27 -6.72
CA ARG A 29 3.05 3.17 -5.54
C ARG A 29 3.54 1.73 -5.41
N ILE A 30 4.86 1.56 -5.45
CA ILE A 30 5.52 0.32 -5.03
C ILE A 30 6.11 0.50 -3.63
N GLY A 31 5.99 -0.52 -2.78
CA GLY A 31 6.50 -0.40 -1.41
C GLY A 31 6.66 -1.71 -0.68
N THR A 32 6.99 -1.59 0.60
CA THR A 32 7.07 -2.69 1.56
C THR A 32 5.97 -2.53 2.61
N SER A 33 5.64 -3.62 3.28
CA SER A 33 4.58 -3.65 4.29
C SER A 33 4.76 -4.80 5.27
N GLY A 34 4.08 -4.76 6.41
CA GLY A 34 3.88 -5.95 7.26
C GLY A 34 2.63 -6.70 6.81
N GLY A 35 2.74 -7.99 6.50
CA GLY A 35 1.58 -8.82 6.16
C GLY A 35 0.79 -9.22 7.39
N ILE A 36 -0.50 -9.51 7.22
CA ILE A 36 -1.37 -10.09 8.26
C ILE A 36 -1.92 -11.41 7.72
N GLY A 37 -1.47 -12.54 8.28
CA GLY A 37 -1.90 -13.86 7.82
C GLY A 37 -1.38 -14.21 6.42
N LEU A 38 -0.27 -13.60 6.01
CA LEU A 38 0.39 -13.83 4.72
C LEU A 38 1.83 -14.29 4.93
N LYS A 39 2.34 -15.08 3.98
CA LYS A 39 3.74 -15.49 3.99
C LYS A 39 4.64 -14.28 3.67
N PRO A 40 5.82 -14.16 4.32
CA PRO A 40 6.81 -13.18 3.89
C PRO A 40 7.14 -13.33 2.40
N GLY A 41 7.22 -12.20 1.70
CA GLY A 41 7.41 -12.11 0.26
C GLY A 41 6.12 -12.08 -0.59
N THR A 42 4.94 -12.32 -0.02
CA THR A 42 3.66 -12.15 -0.76
C THR A 42 3.49 -10.69 -1.19
N VAL A 43 3.03 -10.47 -2.41
CA VAL A 43 2.70 -9.13 -2.95
C VAL A 43 1.21 -8.87 -2.77
N VAL A 44 0.87 -7.75 -2.14
CA VAL A 44 -0.50 -7.28 -1.99
C VAL A 44 -0.74 -6.14 -2.97
N VAL A 45 -1.71 -6.34 -3.86
CA VAL A 45 -2.33 -5.28 -4.65
C VAL A 45 -3.48 -4.71 -3.83
N THR A 46 -3.41 -3.43 -3.50
CA THR A 46 -4.37 -2.81 -2.59
C THR A 46 -5.71 -2.61 -3.29
N LYS A 47 -6.75 -3.27 -2.76
CA LYS A 47 -8.15 -3.01 -3.15
C LYS A 47 -8.61 -1.65 -2.63
N GLN A 48 -8.39 -1.43 -1.33
CA GLN A 48 -8.77 -0.20 -0.65
C GLN A 48 -7.78 0.09 0.46
N SER A 49 -7.35 1.35 0.57
CA SER A 49 -6.60 1.80 1.73
C SER A 49 -7.57 2.15 2.86
N VAL A 50 -7.31 1.69 4.07
CA VAL A 50 -8.15 1.93 5.25
C VAL A 50 -7.33 2.56 6.38
N ASP A 51 -8.00 3.29 7.27
CA ASP A 51 -7.40 3.84 8.48
C ASP A 51 -7.20 2.77 9.58
N SER A 52 -6.66 3.17 10.73
CA SER A 52 -6.45 2.31 11.90
C SER A 52 -7.74 1.85 12.60
N VAL A 53 -8.92 2.25 12.11
CA VAL A 53 -10.22 1.69 12.53
C VAL A 53 -10.94 1.00 11.36
N PHE A 54 -10.15 0.61 10.34
CA PHE A 54 -10.54 -0.18 9.17
C PHE A 54 -11.56 0.51 8.25
N GLN A 55 -11.68 1.83 8.32
CA GLN A 55 -12.57 2.61 7.47
C GLN A 55 -11.85 3.14 6.23
N PRO A 56 -12.50 3.14 5.04
CA PRO A 56 -11.91 3.59 3.79
C PRO A 56 -11.89 5.12 3.66
N ARG A 57 -11.18 5.78 4.56
CA ARG A 57 -11.13 7.24 4.67
C ARG A 57 -9.73 7.74 5.00
N PHE A 58 -9.46 8.96 4.55
CA PHE A 58 -8.29 9.73 4.89
C PHE A 58 -8.75 11.04 5.53
N GLU A 59 -8.42 11.25 6.81
CA GLU A 59 -8.72 12.48 7.54
C GLU A 59 -7.51 13.41 7.55
N GLN A 60 -7.73 14.69 7.27
CA GLN A 60 -6.73 15.74 7.34
C GLN A 60 -7.31 16.96 8.03
N ILE A 61 -6.52 17.63 8.86
CA ILE A 61 -6.88 18.95 9.41
C ILE A 61 -6.53 20.04 8.41
N ILE A 62 -7.52 20.83 7.99
CA ILE A 62 -7.37 21.98 7.09
C ILE A 62 -7.94 23.21 7.79
N LEU A 63 -7.08 24.21 8.04
CA LEU A 63 -7.43 25.43 8.77
C LEU A 63 -8.12 25.13 10.12
N GLY A 64 -7.60 24.13 10.85
CA GLY A 64 -8.12 23.71 12.16
C GLY A 64 -9.40 22.88 12.11
N LYS A 65 -9.88 22.48 10.92
CA LYS A 65 -11.10 21.67 10.76
C LYS A 65 -10.80 20.30 10.16
N PRO A 66 -11.42 19.22 10.67
CA PRO A 66 -11.28 17.90 10.06
C PRO A 66 -11.96 17.86 8.69
N VAL A 67 -11.24 17.32 7.71
CA VAL A 67 -11.72 17.08 6.35
C VAL A 67 -11.45 15.63 6.01
N VAL A 68 -12.51 14.90 5.65
CA VAL A 68 -12.45 13.47 5.32
C VAL A 68 -12.56 13.28 3.82
N ARG A 69 -11.70 12.42 3.28
CA ARG A 69 -11.65 12.07 1.85
C ARG A 69 -11.72 10.56 1.67
N SER A 70 -12.34 10.12 0.58
CA SER A 70 -12.38 8.71 0.17
C SER A 70 -10.98 8.24 -0.25
N THR A 71 -10.64 6.99 0.08
CA THR A 71 -9.38 6.31 -0.26
C THR A 71 -9.58 5.18 -1.28
N GLU A 72 -10.63 5.30 -2.09
CA GLU A 72 -10.89 4.36 -3.18
C GLU A 72 -9.78 4.41 -4.23
N LEU A 73 -9.39 3.23 -4.71
CA LEU A 73 -8.45 3.01 -5.80
C LEU A 73 -9.18 2.38 -6.98
N ASP A 74 -8.56 2.41 -8.16
CA ASP A 74 -9.13 1.86 -9.38
C ASP A 74 -9.18 0.32 -9.30
N ALA A 75 -10.40 -0.23 -9.32
CA ALA A 75 -10.63 -1.67 -9.22
C ALA A 75 -10.21 -2.44 -10.47
N GLU A 76 -10.34 -1.85 -11.65
CA GLU A 76 -9.92 -2.46 -12.92
C GLU A 76 -8.39 -2.54 -12.98
N LEU A 77 -7.70 -1.46 -12.60
CA LEU A 77 -6.25 -1.43 -12.51
C LEU A 77 -5.72 -2.44 -11.50
N ALA A 78 -6.39 -2.61 -10.36
CA ALA A 78 -6.02 -3.62 -9.37
C ALA A 78 -6.14 -5.05 -9.94
N GLU A 79 -7.22 -5.36 -10.68
CA GLU A 79 -7.41 -6.66 -11.31
C GLU A 79 -6.39 -6.89 -12.44
N GLU A 80 -6.08 -5.87 -13.25
CA GLU A 80 -5.04 -5.96 -14.27
C GLU A 80 -3.66 -6.27 -13.68
N LEU A 81 -3.28 -5.59 -12.60
CA LEU A 81 -2.03 -5.85 -11.87
C LEU A 81 -2.03 -7.25 -11.25
N PHE A 82 -3.15 -7.68 -10.69
CA PHE A 82 -3.29 -9.03 -10.14
C PHE A 82 -3.15 -10.10 -11.23
N GLN A 83 -3.74 -9.88 -12.41
CA GLN A 83 -3.58 -10.76 -13.55
C GLN A 83 -2.12 -10.77 -14.05
N CYS A 84 -1.42 -9.64 -14.06
CA CYS A 84 0.02 -9.62 -14.33
C CYS A 84 0.82 -10.46 -13.32
N GLY A 85 0.41 -10.50 -12.05
CA GLY A 85 1.03 -11.35 -11.03
C GLY A 85 0.83 -12.84 -11.32
N LYS A 86 -0.39 -13.22 -11.76
CA LYS A 86 -0.69 -14.59 -12.22
C LYS A 86 0.11 -14.96 -13.48
N ASP A 87 0.22 -14.05 -14.44
CA ASP A 87 0.94 -14.25 -15.69
C ASP A 87 2.44 -14.50 -15.43
N LEU A 88 3.03 -13.82 -14.45
CA LEU A 88 4.42 -14.02 -14.02
C LEU A 88 4.63 -15.34 -13.27
N ALA A 89 3.72 -15.70 -12.36
CA ALA A 89 3.78 -16.90 -11.52
C ALA A 89 5.07 -17.10 -10.71
N GLU A 90 5.84 -16.03 -10.47
CA GLU A 90 7.11 -16.07 -9.72
C GLU A 90 6.94 -15.93 -8.20
N PHE A 91 5.86 -15.27 -7.76
CA PHE A 91 5.56 -15.02 -6.36
C PHE A 91 4.06 -14.91 -6.15
N GLU A 92 3.62 -15.25 -4.93
CA GLU A 92 2.23 -15.12 -4.53
C GLU A 92 1.82 -13.65 -4.57
N THR A 93 0.73 -13.37 -5.29
CA THR A 93 0.10 -12.05 -5.37
C THR A 93 -1.34 -12.19 -4.92
N VAL A 94 -1.83 -11.25 -4.10
CA VAL A 94 -3.20 -11.22 -3.61
C VAL A 94 -3.79 -9.82 -3.72
N ILE A 95 -5.11 -9.73 -3.82
CA ILE A 95 -5.85 -8.47 -3.64
C ILE A 95 -6.37 -8.42 -2.21
N GLY A 96 -6.14 -7.30 -1.51
CA GLY A 96 -6.59 -7.11 -0.12
C GLY A 96 -6.67 -5.64 0.27
N ASN A 97 -7.28 -5.36 1.42
CA ASN A 97 -7.23 -4.01 1.98
C ASN A 97 -5.86 -3.76 2.63
N THR A 98 -5.42 -2.51 2.59
CA THR A 98 -4.14 -2.07 3.15
C THR A 98 -4.43 -1.07 4.27
N MET A 99 -3.99 -1.38 5.49
CA MET A 99 -4.10 -0.42 6.60
C MET A 99 -2.95 0.58 6.55
N CYS A 100 -3.29 1.87 6.49
CA CYS A 100 -2.34 2.97 6.49
C CYS A 100 -2.26 3.61 7.87
N THR A 101 -1.06 3.66 8.43
CA THR A 101 -0.80 4.10 9.82
C THR A 101 0.09 5.34 9.86
N LEU A 102 -0.02 6.13 10.93
CA LEU A 102 0.80 7.34 11.14
C LEU A 102 2.14 7.07 11.82
N ASP A 103 2.21 5.99 12.59
CA ASP A 103 3.39 5.57 13.33
C ASP A 103 3.71 4.11 13.02
N PHE A 104 4.99 3.77 12.97
CA PHE A 104 5.46 2.43 12.63
C PHE A 104 5.35 1.45 13.79
N TYR A 105 5.49 1.92 15.03
CA TYR A 105 5.52 1.08 16.23
C TYR A 105 4.13 0.92 16.84
N GLU A 106 3.72 1.86 17.70
CA GLU A 106 2.42 1.86 18.36
C GLU A 106 1.28 1.94 17.34
N GLY A 107 1.45 2.72 16.28
CA GLY A 107 0.46 2.83 15.20
C GLY A 107 0.21 1.52 14.44
N GLN A 108 1.16 0.57 14.48
CA GLN A 108 1.02 -0.76 13.89
C GLN A 108 0.94 -1.88 14.94
N ALA A 109 0.67 -1.55 16.20
CA ALA A 109 0.60 -2.51 17.31
C ALA A 109 1.87 -3.37 17.45
N ARG A 110 3.06 -2.79 17.29
CA ARG A 110 4.33 -3.52 17.52
C ARG A 110 4.73 -3.49 18.99
N LEU A 111 5.40 -4.53 19.49
CA LEU A 111 5.88 -4.58 20.88
C LEU A 111 7.36 -4.22 21.04
N ASP A 112 8.03 -3.85 19.95
CA ASP A 112 9.48 -3.64 19.89
C ASP A 112 9.87 -2.15 19.73
N GLY A 113 8.93 -1.25 20.05
CA GLY A 113 9.16 0.19 20.10
C GLY A 113 9.76 0.65 21.43
N ALA A 114 10.21 1.91 21.48
CA ALA A 114 10.65 2.55 22.72
C ALA A 114 9.50 2.77 23.71
N PHE A 115 8.27 2.88 23.20
CA PHE A 115 7.03 3.00 23.96
C PHE A 115 6.10 1.85 23.54
N CYS A 116 5.43 1.26 24.53
CA CYS A 116 4.43 0.22 24.32
C CYS A 116 3.47 0.21 25.50
N SER A 117 2.22 0.55 25.25
CA SER A 117 1.17 0.72 26.26
C SER A 117 0.12 -0.42 26.26
N TYR A 118 0.39 -1.50 25.53
CA TYR A 118 -0.50 -2.65 25.34
C TYR A 118 0.30 -3.97 25.36
N SER A 119 -0.42 -5.09 25.47
CA SER A 119 0.14 -6.45 25.54
C SER A 119 0.18 -7.16 24.17
N GLU A 120 0.83 -8.34 24.10
CA GLU A 120 0.75 -9.20 22.90
C GLU A 120 -0.69 -9.69 22.65
N GLU A 121 -1.50 -9.89 23.68
CA GLU A 121 -2.91 -10.29 23.52
C GLU A 121 -3.71 -9.18 22.84
N ASP A 122 -3.53 -7.92 23.27
CA ASP A 122 -4.18 -6.75 22.65
C ASP A 122 -3.78 -6.61 21.18
N LYS A 123 -2.48 -6.75 20.89
CA LYS A 123 -1.95 -6.75 19.51
C LYS A 123 -2.60 -7.85 18.67
N GLN A 124 -2.63 -9.09 19.16
CA GLN A 124 -3.18 -10.22 18.40
C GLN A 124 -4.68 -10.06 18.16
N SER A 125 -5.41 -9.54 19.14
CA SER A 125 -6.83 -9.19 19.00
C SER A 125 -7.03 -8.14 17.90
N TYR A 126 -6.30 -7.01 17.95
CA TYR A 126 -6.41 -5.94 16.96
C TYR A 126 -6.03 -6.38 15.54
N LEU A 127 -4.94 -7.15 15.38
CA LEU A 127 -4.52 -7.67 14.07
C LEU A 127 -5.51 -8.71 13.52
N SER A 128 -6.15 -9.50 14.39
CA SER A 128 -7.21 -10.44 13.99
C SER A 128 -8.46 -9.71 13.51
N GLU A 129 -8.85 -8.62 14.20
CA GLU A 129 -9.94 -7.74 13.76
C GLU A 129 -9.63 -7.10 12.39
N ALA A 130 -8.40 -6.60 12.21
CA ALA A 130 -7.95 -6.06 10.93
C ALA A 130 -8.06 -7.12 9.82
N TYR A 131 -7.61 -8.34 10.08
CA TYR A 131 -7.70 -9.44 9.12
C TYR A 131 -9.17 -9.76 8.76
N ALA A 132 -10.06 -9.79 9.76
CA ALA A 132 -11.49 -10.01 9.58
C ALA A 132 -12.16 -8.88 8.78
N ALA A 133 -11.68 -7.63 8.92
CA ALA A 133 -12.08 -6.49 8.12
C ALA A 133 -11.48 -6.49 6.68
N GLY A 134 -10.77 -7.56 6.29
CA GLY A 134 -10.21 -7.73 4.96
C GLY A 134 -8.82 -7.11 4.78
N VAL A 135 -8.20 -6.59 5.83
CA VAL A 135 -6.82 -6.09 5.79
C VAL A 135 -5.87 -7.27 5.58
N ARG A 136 -4.90 -7.10 4.69
CA ARG A 136 -3.87 -8.11 4.40
C ARG A 136 -2.45 -7.61 4.63
N ASN A 137 -2.26 -6.30 4.67
CA ASN A 137 -0.98 -5.70 5.02
C ASN A 137 -1.12 -4.30 5.64
N ILE A 138 -0.02 -3.81 6.20
CA ILE A 138 0.10 -2.56 6.94
C ILE A 138 1.30 -1.75 6.41
N GLU A 139 1.07 -0.48 6.09
CA GLU A 139 2.09 0.49 5.67
C GLU A 139 1.69 1.91 6.09
N MET A 140 2.29 2.96 5.51
CA MET A 140 2.22 4.33 6.06
C MET A 140 1.91 5.44 5.04
N GLU A 141 1.51 5.12 3.81
CA GLU A 141 1.35 6.14 2.76
C GLU A 141 0.14 5.95 1.84
N SER A 142 -0.48 4.77 1.83
CA SER A 142 -1.52 4.43 0.85
C SER A 142 -2.79 5.29 0.96
N SER A 143 -3.14 5.76 2.16
CA SER A 143 -4.40 6.51 2.37
C SER A 143 -4.38 7.88 1.68
N VAL A 144 -3.35 8.68 1.96
CA VAL A 144 -3.17 9.99 1.31
C VAL A 144 -2.87 9.84 -0.18
N PHE A 145 -2.15 8.79 -0.58
CA PHE A 145 -1.91 8.48 -1.98
C PHE A 145 -3.22 8.25 -2.74
N ALA A 146 -4.08 7.36 -2.25
CA ALA A 146 -5.37 7.08 -2.85
C ALA A 146 -6.26 8.34 -2.90
N ALA A 147 -6.36 9.06 -1.78
CA ALA A 147 -7.18 10.26 -1.69
C ALA A 147 -6.75 11.37 -2.65
N MET A 148 -5.44 11.65 -2.75
CA MET A 148 -4.92 12.70 -3.62
C MET A 148 -5.00 12.33 -5.10
N CYS A 149 -4.71 11.06 -5.46
CA CYS A 149 -4.87 10.59 -6.84
C CYS A 149 -6.32 10.68 -7.29
N LYS A 150 -7.27 10.23 -6.46
CA LYS A 150 -8.71 10.34 -6.75
C LYS A 150 -9.16 11.79 -6.92
N LEU A 151 -8.75 12.70 -6.03
CA LEU A 151 -9.07 14.12 -6.15
C LEU A 151 -8.50 14.78 -7.41
N SER A 152 -7.43 14.21 -7.97
CA SER A 152 -6.75 14.74 -9.15
C SER A 152 -7.14 14.00 -10.43
N ASN A 153 -8.13 13.10 -10.38
CA ASN A 153 -8.55 12.23 -11.48
C ASN A 153 -7.38 11.42 -12.08
N LEU A 154 -6.43 11.00 -11.24
CA LEU A 154 -5.33 10.12 -11.66
C LEU A 154 -5.72 8.67 -11.39
N GLN A 155 -5.52 7.81 -12.39
CA GLN A 155 -5.64 6.38 -12.20
C GLN A 155 -4.50 5.92 -11.29
N ALA A 156 -4.80 5.18 -10.22
CA ALA A 156 -3.78 4.85 -9.23
C ALA A 156 -3.95 3.47 -8.60
N ALA A 157 -2.82 2.84 -8.27
CA ALA A 157 -2.78 1.59 -7.53
C ALA A 157 -1.56 1.53 -6.58
N VAL A 158 -1.69 0.70 -5.55
CA VAL A 158 -0.65 0.46 -4.54
C VAL A 158 -0.30 -1.02 -4.55
N VAL A 159 0.98 -1.32 -4.72
CA VAL A 159 1.54 -2.67 -4.83
C VAL A 159 2.67 -2.82 -3.81
N CYS A 160 2.44 -3.58 -2.75
CA CYS A 160 3.41 -3.72 -1.68
C CYS A 160 3.79 -5.18 -1.45
N VAL A 161 5.08 -5.45 -1.20
CA VAL A 161 5.52 -6.76 -0.70
C VAL A 161 5.42 -6.81 0.83
N THR A 162 5.02 -7.94 1.38
CA THR A 162 5.00 -8.18 2.83
C THR A 162 6.36 -8.70 3.29
N LEU A 163 7.05 -8.00 4.19
CA LEU A 163 8.39 -8.42 4.64
C LEU A 163 8.35 -9.46 5.77
N LEU A 164 7.20 -9.56 6.44
CA LEU A 164 6.95 -10.48 7.54
C LEU A 164 5.44 -10.74 7.69
N ASP A 165 5.09 -11.73 8.51
CA ASP A 165 3.72 -11.98 8.99
C ASP A 165 3.59 -11.43 10.42
N ARG A 166 2.82 -10.34 10.59
CA ARG A 166 2.66 -9.63 11.87
C ARG A 166 1.96 -10.46 12.94
N LEU A 167 1.21 -11.48 12.54
CA LEU A 167 0.63 -12.44 13.48
C LEU A 167 1.70 -13.35 14.12
N LYS A 168 2.90 -13.43 13.54
CA LYS A 168 4.00 -14.30 14.00
C LYS A 168 5.14 -13.55 14.69
N GLY A 169 5.13 -12.22 14.65
CA GLY A 169 6.15 -11.40 15.28
C GLY A 169 6.30 -10.03 14.64
N ASP A 170 7.17 -9.22 15.23
CA ASP A 170 7.42 -7.85 14.77
C ASP A 170 8.76 -7.74 14.01
N GLN A 171 9.80 -8.45 14.43
CA GLN A 171 11.14 -8.32 13.85
C GLN A 171 11.31 -9.07 12.52
N LEU A 172 12.11 -8.50 11.62
CA LEU A 172 12.53 -9.18 10.39
C LEU A 172 13.60 -10.21 10.72
N THR A 173 13.32 -11.49 10.46
CA THR A 173 14.25 -12.60 10.74
C THR A 173 14.88 -13.20 9.49
N SER A 174 14.39 -12.85 8.30
CA SER A 174 14.96 -13.30 7.02
C SER A 174 16.33 -12.68 6.75
N SER A 175 17.18 -13.39 6.02
CA SER A 175 18.51 -12.88 5.63
C SER A 175 18.40 -11.68 4.68
N HIS A 176 19.49 -10.91 4.58
CA HIS A 176 19.58 -9.76 3.69
C HIS A 176 19.26 -10.11 2.23
N ASP A 177 19.78 -11.23 1.72
CA ASP A 177 19.54 -11.67 0.33
C ASP A 177 18.07 -12.01 0.07
N ILE A 178 17.38 -12.61 1.05
CA ILE A 178 15.95 -12.91 0.96
C ILE A 178 15.13 -11.60 0.96
N LEU A 179 15.45 -10.67 1.84
CA LEU A 179 14.76 -9.37 1.90
C LEU A 179 15.00 -8.56 0.62
N ASN A 180 16.21 -8.59 0.06
CA ASN A 180 16.51 -7.97 -1.23
C ASN A 180 15.67 -8.60 -2.35
N ASN A 181 15.54 -9.93 -2.39
CA ASN A 181 14.65 -10.60 -3.34
C ASN A 181 13.19 -10.13 -3.18
N TYR A 182 12.69 -10.03 -1.95
CA TYR A 182 11.32 -9.58 -1.69
C TYR A 182 11.08 -8.16 -2.21
N GLN A 183 12.00 -7.23 -1.95
CA GLN A 183 11.90 -5.83 -2.35
C GLN A 183 11.87 -5.62 -3.88
N GLN A 184 12.35 -6.60 -4.66
CA GLN A 184 12.27 -6.55 -6.12
C GLN A 184 10.90 -6.96 -6.67
N ARG A 185 10.09 -7.72 -5.92
CA ARG A 185 8.83 -8.29 -6.43
C ARG A 185 7.82 -7.25 -6.92
N PRO A 186 7.56 -6.13 -6.19
CA PRO A 186 6.69 -5.07 -6.69
C PRO A 186 7.23 -4.42 -7.97
N GLN A 187 8.56 -4.29 -8.10
CA GLN A 187 9.22 -3.73 -9.28
C GLN A 187 9.07 -4.66 -10.49
N VAL A 188 9.25 -5.97 -10.31
CA VAL A 188 9.05 -6.99 -11.34
C VAL A 188 7.59 -6.97 -11.82
N LEU A 189 6.63 -6.95 -10.89
CA LEU A 189 5.20 -6.93 -11.21
C LEU A 189 4.82 -5.67 -12.01
N VAL A 190 5.18 -4.50 -11.50
CA VAL A 190 4.86 -3.22 -12.14
C VAL A 190 5.60 -3.05 -13.47
N GLY A 191 6.86 -3.51 -13.56
CA GLY A 191 7.62 -3.52 -14.80
C GLY A 191 6.97 -4.39 -15.88
N HIS A 192 6.43 -5.56 -15.50
CA HIS A 192 5.67 -6.42 -16.40
C HIS A 192 4.38 -5.73 -16.88
N TYR A 193 3.62 -5.11 -15.97
CA TYR A 193 2.42 -4.33 -16.30
C TYR A 193 2.71 -3.20 -17.29
N ILE A 194 3.74 -2.38 -17.03
CA ILE A 194 4.15 -1.27 -17.91
C ILE A 194 4.52 -1.81 -19.29
N LYS A 195 5.30 -2.89 -19.37
CA LYS A 195 5.68 -3.54 -20.63
C LYS A 195 4.44 -4.01 -21.42
N LYS A 196 3.46 -4.60 -20.74
CA LYS A 196 2.20 -5.07 -21.35
C LYS A 196 1.40 -3.91 -21.93
N LYS A 197 1.23 -2.81 -21.19
CA LYS A 197 0.53 -1.60 -21.65
C LYS A 197 1.22 -0.94 -22.85
N LEU A 198 2.54 -0.76 -22.81
CA LEU A 198 3.30 -0.18 -23.92
C LEU A 198 3.26 -1.05 -25.20
N ASN A 199 3.24 -2.38 -25.06
CA ASN A 199 3.12 -3.28 -26.21
C ASN A 199 1.70 -3.31 -26.79
N ALA A 200 0.67 -3.12 -25.97
CA ALA A 200 -0.71 -2.99 -26.45
C ALA A 200 -0.87 -1.70 -27.26
N TYR A 201 -0.32 -0.59 -26.77
CA TYR A 201 -0.34 0.71 -27.47
C TYR A 201 0.36 0.66 -28.83
N LYS A 202 1.45 -0.10 -28.98
CA LYS A 202 2.13 -0.27 -30.29
C LYS A 202 1.30 -1.03 -31.32
N LYS A 203 0.25 -1.75 -30.90
CA LYS A 203 -0.59 -2.58 -31.77
C LYS A 203 -1.92 -1.91 -32.14
N SER A 204 -2.31 -0.84 -31.45
CA SER A 204 -3.47 0.01 -31.75
C SER A 204 -3.08 1.11 -32.72
#